data_AF-A0A8F5VRB7-F1
#
_entry.id   AF-A0A8F5VRB7-F1
#
_cell.length_a   1.000
_cell.length_b   1.000
_cell.length_c   1.000
_cell.angle_alpha   90.00
_cell.angle_beta   90.00
_cell.angle_gamma   90.00
#
_symmetry.space_group_name_H-M   'P 1'
#
loop_
_entity.id
_entity.type
_entity.pdbx_description
1 polymer ?
#
loop_
_entity_poly.entity_id
_entity_poly.type
_entity_poly.pdbx_seq_one_letter_code
_entity_poly.pdbx_strand_id
1 'polypeptide(L)'
;MHLKKLPIGIQSFSEIITGGYAYVDKTPFIAELVNGGKYYFLSRPRRFGKSLLIDTIDCAFSGRKELFSGLFLDSPESGWDFSMQYPVIRISLAQRINSTAVDLCNYISHIIIREAKKFDYEIFQSYSPGFQLDDLIRHIYQTTGKQVVLLIDEYDKPILDSIEEPIIAGTLRDELKSFYGVIKDLDPYLKFVFMTGVSKFAKTGIFSGLNNLDDITIDTRYSALCGYTQTDLETVFAGYLKDFYPNEVRDWYNGYSWTGESVYNPFDILLLFSKKTFRPYWFETGTPTFLIKLWQSKPRLPAEYDGLIAGDDLLGSFDPEQIRTETLLFQAGYLTIRSFVSNPYEGTWYTLGFPNREVRESFNRQILTLIQDNNEQIPAPTIRNILESGDTDVLRDLFHSFFASISSDNYRKNQISGFEGYYASVVYTYFASLGYEVIPEDTTNKGRIDLTVKTRSGIWIFEFKVMGIDGSGEKSPLAQIRDRKYAEKYACESKKIYEIGIVFNPETRNIERWEVGVKE
;
A
#
# COMPACT_ATOMS: atom_id res chain seq x y z
N MET A 1 -23.23 24.93 10.99
CA MET A 1 -22.55 24.77 9.68
C MET A 1 -23.11 23.53 9.02
N HIS A 2 -23.55 23.63 7.76
CA HIS A 2 -23.90 22.44 6.97
C HIS A 2 -22.61 21.68 6.63
N LEU A 3 -22.62 20.35 6.83
CA LEU A 3 -21.51 19.50 6.44
C LEU A 3 -21.37 19.51 4.91
N LYS A 4 -20.14 19.69 4.40
CA LYS A 4 -19.84 19.57 2.97
C LYS A 4 -20.05 18.12 2.53
N LYS A 5 -20.51 17.89 1.30
CA LYS A 5 -20.73 16.53 0.76
C LYS A 5 -19.41 15.76 0.68
N LEU A 6 -19.45 14.44 0.82
CA LEU A 6 -18.27 13.58 0.68
C LEU A 6 -18.06 13.19 -0.80
N PRO A 7 -16.89 13.44 -1.41
CA PRO A 7 -16.64 13.17 -2.84
C PRO A 7 -16.31 11.70 -3.12
N ILE A 8 -17.17 10.77 -2.70
CA ILE A 8 -16.93 9.33 -2.86
C ILE A 8 -17.01 8.96 -4.35
N GLY A 9 -15.88 8.51 -4.92
CA GLY A 9 -15.80 8.09 -6.32
C GLY A 9 -15.71 9.23 -7.33
N ILE A 10 -15.68 10.48 -6.88
CA ILE A 10 -15.52 11.64 -7.76
C ILE A 10 -14.03 11.93 -7.96
N GLN A 11 -13.61 12.01 -9.21
CA GLN A 11 -12.22 12.30 -9.60
C GLN A 11 -12.06 13.66 -10.28
N SER A 12 -13.16 14.34 -10.62
CA SER A 12 -13.13 15.67 -11.21
C SER A 12 -13.00 16.73 -10.11
N PHE A 13 -11.93 17.50 -10.18
CA PHE A 13 -11.71 18.65 -9.30
C PHE A 13 -12.81 19.70 -9.47
N SER A 14 -13.19 20.00 -10.72
CA SER A 14 -14.27 20.95 -11.02
C SER A 14 -15.61 20.53 -10.38
N GLU A 15 -15.98 19.26 -10.49
CA GLU A 15 -17.22 18.74 -9.87
C GLU A 15 -17.18 18.84 -8.34
N ILE A 16 -16.03 18.53 -7.72
CA ILE A 16 -15.86 18.63 -6.28
C ILE A 16 -16.08 20.08 -5.80
N ILE A 17 -15.43 21.04 -6.45
CA ILE A 17 -15.51 22.46 -6.06
C ILE A 17 -16.91 23.02 -6.32
N THR A 18 -17.42 22.88 -7.55
CA THR A 18 -18.73 23.44 -7.94
C THR A 18 -19.91 22.74 -7.24
N GLY A 19 -19.77 21.46 -6.92
CA GLY A 19 -20.80 20.66 -6.25
C GLY A 19 -20.85 20.84 -4.72
N GLY A 20 -19.94 21.62 -4.14
CA GLY A 20 -19.87 21.89 -2.70
C GLY A 20 -19.39 20.69 -1.87
N TYR A 21 -18.52 19.86 -2.45
CA TYR A 21 -17.93 18.72 -1.75
C TYR A 21 -16.76 19.15 -0.85
N ALA A 22 -16.43 18.31 0.13
CA ALA A 22 -15.23 18.45 0.92
C ALA A 22 -14.00 18.23 0.02
N TYR A 23 -13.09 19.20 0.01
CA TYR A 23 -11.82 19.12 -0.71
C TYR A 23 -10.70 19.45 0.27
N VAL A 24 -9.67 18.62 0.26
CA VAL A 24 -8.43 18.87 1.00
C VAL A 24 -7.46 19.55 0.04
N ASP A 25 -7.01 20.74 0.42
CA ASP A 25 -6.17 21.55 -0.44
C ASP A 25 -4.74 20.98 -0.54
N LYS A 26 -4.43 20.34 -1.68
CA LYS A 26 -3.09 19.85 -2.03
C LYS A 26 -2.35 20.78 -2.98
N THR A 27 -2.92 21.95 -3.26
CA THR A 27 -2.36 22.92 -4.20
C THR A 27 -1.05 23.60 -3.74
N PRO A 28 -0.68 23.66 -2.44
CA PRO A 28 0.68 24.04 -2.03
C PRO A 28 1.77 23.16 -2.65
N PHE A 29 1.56 21.85 -2.68
CA PHE A 29 2.53 20.93 -3.28
C PHE A 29 2.64 21.12 -4.80
N ILE A 30 1.55 21.50 -5.47
CA ILE A 30 1.57 21.80 -6.92
C ILE A 30 2.47 23.02 -7.18
N ALA A 31 2.34 24.08 -6.38
CA ALA A 31 3.21 25.25 -6.49
C ALA A 31 4.69 24.88 -6.26
N GLU A 32 4.97 24.04 -5.27
CA GLU A 32 6.34 23.56 -4.99
C GLU A 32 6.91 22.75 -6.17
N LEU A 33 6.15 21.79 -6.71
CA LEU A 33 6.59 20.97 -7.83
C LEU A 33 6.92 21.83 -9.05
N VAL A 34 6.05 22.77 -9.41
CA VAL A 34 6.24 23.61 -10.60
C VAL A 34 7.43 24.57 -10.46
N ASN A 35 7.76 24.97 -9.23
CA ASN A 35 8.95 25.79 -8.94
C ASN A 35 10.24 24.96 -8.83
N GLY A 36 10.15 23.69 -8.44
CA GLY A 36 11.29 22.82 -8.19
C GLY A 36 11.88 22.17 -9.44
N GLY A 37 11.11 22.07 -10.52
CA GLY A 37 11.52 21.28 -11.68
C GLY A 37 10.38 21.02 -12.67
N LYS A 38 10.62 20.07 -13.57
CA LYS A 38 9.77 19.87 -14.76
C LYS A 38 9.27 18.45 -14.94
N TYR A 39 10.04 17.44 -14.56
CA TYR A 39 9.73 16.04 -14.83
C TYR A 39 9.58 15.29 -13.52
N TYR A 40 8.35 14.87 -13.20
CA TYR A 40 8.03 14.22 -11.94
C TYR A 40 7.33 12.89 -12.13
N PHE A 41 7.68 11.96 -11.25
CA PHE A 41 7.02 10.67 -11.11
C PHE A 41 6.57 10.44 -9.67
N LEU A 42 5.31 10.04 -9.50
CA LEU A 42 4.73 9.68 -8.21
C LEU A 42 4.05 8.32 -8.28
N SER A 43 4.52 7.35 -7.49
CA SER A 43 3.80 6.11 -7.22
C SER A 43 3.05 6.21 -5.88
N ARG A 44 1.76 5.85 -5.90
CA ARG A 44 0.94 5.67 -4.70
C ARG A 44 -0.01 4.49 -4.90
N PRO A 45 -0.44 3.78 -3.84
CA PRO A 45 -1.43 2.72 -3.97
C PRO A 45 -2.75 3.20 -4.57
N ARG A 46 -3.60 2.24 -4.96
CA ARG A 46 -4.94 2.55 -5.49
C ARG A 46 -5.74 3.40 -4.51
N ARG A 47 -6.57 4.31 -5.05
CA ARG A 47 -7.51 5.16 -4.28
C ARG A 47 -6.90 6.21 -3.35
N PHE A 48 -5.63 6.56 -3.54
CA PHE A 48 -4.96 7.64 -2.81
C PHE A 48 -5.21 9.06 -3.36
N GLY A 49 -6.06 9.20 -4.39
CA GLY A 49 -6.38 10.52 -4.97
C GLY A 49 -5.48 10.97 -6.13
N LYS A 50 -4.65 10.09 -6.69
CA LYS A 50 -3.77 10.37 -7.84
C LYS A 50 -4.51 11.02 -9.02
N SER A 51 -5.61 10.43 -9.47
CA SER A 51 -6.38 10.94 -10.61
C SER A 51 -7.02 12.30 -10.34
N LEU A 52 -7.40 12.57 -9.08
CA LEU A 52 -7.89 13.89 -8.65
C LEU A 52 -6.75 14.92 -8.63
N LEU A 53 -5.55 14.53 -8.21
CA LEU A 53 -4.36 15.38 -8.28
C LEU A 53 -4.04 15.75 -9.74
N ILE A 54 -4.04 14.78 -10.64
CA ILE A 54 -3.86 15.01 -12.09
C ILE A 54 -4.91 16.00 -12.62
N ASP A 55 -6.19 15.80 -12.26
CA ASP A 55 -7.27 16.71 -12.68
C ASP A 55 -7.08 18.13 -12.09
N THR A 56 -6.61 18.23 -10.85
CA THR A 56 -6.31 19.52 -10.21
C THR A 56 -5.18 20.25 -10.93
N ILE A 57 -4.09 19.54 -11.30
CA ILE A 57 -2.97 20.09 -12.05
C ILE A 57 -3.42 20.56 -13.44
N ASP A 58 -4.25 19.77 -14.14
CA ASP A 58 -4.85 20.15 -15.43
C ASP A 58 -5.63 21.47 -15.28
N CYS A 59 -6.52 21.57 -14.28
CA CYS A 59 -7.29 22.80 -14.04
C CYS A 59 -6.40 24.02 -13.80
N ALA A 60 -5.31 23.84 -13.05
CA ALA A 60 -4.41 24.92 -12.69
C ALA A 60 -3.68 25.47 -13.93
N PHE A 61 -3.10 24.58 -14.74
CA PHE A 61 -2.38 24.95 -15.97
C PHE A 61 -3.30 25.43 -17.09
N SER A 62 -4.55 24.93 -17.13
CA SER A 62 -5.59 25.42 -18.04
C SER A 62 -6.13 26.80 -17.64
N GLY A 63 -5.70 27.37 -16.51
CA GLY A 63 -6.07 28.72 -16.05
C GLY A 63 -7.50 28.84 -15.53
N ARG A 64 -8.10 27.75 -15.03
CA ARG A 64 -9.47 27.74 -14.47
C ARG A 64 -9.51 28.34 -13.07
N LYS A 65 -9.12 29.61 -12.94
CA LYS A 65 -8.96 30.35 -11.67
C LYS A 65 -10.17 30.25 -10.75
N GLU A 66 -11.37 30.27 -11.33
CA GLU A 66 -12.64 30.20 -10.61
C GLU A 66 -12.77 28.96 -9.71
N LEU A 67 -12.06 27.87 -10.04
CA LEU A 67 -12.05 26.64 -9.25
C LEU A 67 -11.11 26.69 -8.05
N PHE A 68 -10.22 27.67 -7.97
CA PHE A 68 -9.18 27.77 -6.94
C PHE A 68 -9.46 28.83 -5.89
N SER A 69 -10.63 29.48 -5.94
CA SER A 69 -10.98 30.51 -4.97
C SER A 69 -10.93 30.00 -3.53
N GLY A 70 -10.07 30.62 -2.72
CA GLY A 70 -9.84 30.23 -1.32
C GLY A 70 -8.92 29.02 -1.12
N LEU A 71 -8.30 28.51 -2.19
CA LEU A 71 -7.20 27.53 -2.14
C LEU A 71 -5.85 28.25 -2.24
N PHE A 72 -4.78 27.56 -1.87
CA PHE A 72 -3.44 28.13 -1.82
C PHE A 72 -2.98 28.69 -3.18
N LEU A 73 -3.26 28.04 -4.30
CA LEU A 73 -2.85 28.58 -5.61
C LEU A 73 -3.50 29.94 -5.97
N ASP A 74 -4.62 30.32 -5.37
CA ASP A 74 -5.21 31.66 -5.56
C ASP A 74 -4.68 32.69 -4.54
N SER A 75 -3.74 32.28 -3.67
CA SER A 75 -3.07 33.17 -2.73
C SER A 75 -1.84 33.85 -3.37
N PRO A 76 -1.52 35.10 -3.01
CA PRO A 76 -0.31 35.78 -3.46
C PRO A 76 0.98 35.01 -3.14
N GLU A 77 1.02 34.29 -2.03
CA GLU A 77 2.17 33.52 -1.55
C GLU A 77 2.52 32.35 -2.48
N SER A 78 1.56 31.85 -3.26
CA SER A 78 1.81 30.75 -4.19
C SER A 78 2.67 31.14 -5.40
N GLY A 79 2.67 32.44 -5.75
CA GLY A 79 3.30 32.93 -6.99
C GLY A 79 2.65 32.41 -8.27
N TRP A 80 1.48 31.77 -8.21
CA TRP A 80 0.82 31.22 -9.39
C TRP A 80 0.07 32.30 -10.19
N ASP A 81 0.33 32.36 -11.50
CA ASP A 81 -0.36 33.29 -12.40
C ASP A 81 -1.35 32.53 -13.30
N PHE A 82 -2.63 32.57 -12.95
CA PHE A 82 -3.70 31.95 -13.75
C PHE A 82 -3.94 32.62 -15.11
N SER A 83 -3.37 33.79 -15.38
CA SER A 83 -3.40 34.37 -16.73
C SER A 83 -2.45 33.64 -17.69
N MET A 84 -1.42 32.97 -17.16
CA MET A 84 -0.51 32.12 -17.92
C MET A 84 -1.10 30.72 -18.12
N GLN A 85 -1.89 30.59 -19.17
CA GLN A 85 -2.49 29.31 -19.57
C GLN A 85 -1.54 28.50 -20.46
N TYR A 86 -1.51 27.18 -20.25
CA TYR A 86 -0.73 26.23 -21.04
C TYR A 86 -1.63 25.15 -21.65
N PRO A 87 -1.35 24.69 -22.89
CA PRO A 87 -1.95 23.48 -23.44
C PRO A 87 -1.68 22.27 -22.55
N VAL A 88 -2.71 21.51 -22.19
CA VAL A 88 -2.58 20.28 -21.37
C VAL A 88 -2.97 19.06 -22.21
N ILE A 89 -2.08 18.07 -22.25
CA ILE A 89 -2.36 16.73 -22.78
C ILE A 89 -2.48 15.76 -21.62
N ARG A 90 -3.60 15.04 -21.55
CA ARG A 90 -3.85 14.02 -20.52
C ARG A 90 -3.97 12.63 -21.13
N ILE A 91 -3.06 11.75 -20.74
CA ILE A 91 -3.08 10.34 -21.10
C ILE A 91 -3.43 9.52 -19.85
N SER A 92 -4.42 8.65 -19.95
CA SER A 92 -4.82 7.76 -18.86
C SER A 92 -4.92 6.35 -19.41
N LEU A 93 -4.09 5.44 -18.91
CA LEU A 93 -4.10 4.03 -19.33
C LEU A 93 -5.03 3.16 -18.48
N ALA A 94 -6.07 3.78 -17.90
CA ALA A 94 -6.93 3.16 -16.90
C ALA A 94 -7.85 2.04 -17.42
N GLN A 95 -8.03 1.92 -18.73
CA GLN A 95 -8.88 0.88 -19.30
C GLN A 95 -8.11 -0.44 -19.36
N ARG A 96 -8.79 -1.54 -19.04
CA ARG A 96 -8.23 -2.87 -19.25
C ARG A 96 -8.18 -3.13 -20.75
N ILE A 97 -7.01 -3.54 -21.22
CA ILE A 97 -6.77 -3.84 -22.63
C ILE A 97 -6.65 -5.36 -22.76
N ASN A 98 -6.98 -5.89 -23.94
CA ASN A 98 -6.61 -7.26 -24.28
C ASN A 98 -5.08 -7.38 -24.31
N SER A 99 -4.56 -8.55 -23.94
CA SER A 99 -3.15 -8.75 -23.59
C SER A 99 -2.18 -8.79 -24.79
N THR A 100 -2.34 -7.94 -25.81
CA THR A 100 -1.43 -7.87 -26.97
C THR A 100 -0.80 -6.48 -27.14
N ALA A 101 0.43 -6.46 -27.69
CA ALA A 101 1.15 -5.23 -28.04
C ALA A 101 0.35 -4.35 -29.01
N VAL A 102 -0.32 -4.97 -29.99
CA VAL A 102 -1.12 -4.26 -31.00
C VAL A 102 -2.32 -3.57 -30.36
N ASP A 103 -3.02 -4.25 -29.44
CA ASP A 103 -4.16 -3.66 -28.75
C ASP A 103 -3.74 -2.48 -27.87
N LEU A 104 -2.60 -2.58 -27.19
CA LEU A 104 -2.01 -1.47 -26.43
C LEU A 104 -1.68 -0.28 -27.34
N CYS A 105 -1.01 -0.51 -28.47
CA CYS A 105 -0.67 0.56 -29.40
C CYS A 105 -1.90 1.24 -29.99
N ASN A 106 -2.93 0.47 -30.35
CA ASN A 106 -4.20 1.01 -30.84
C ASN A 106 -4.89 1.85 -29.76
N TYR A 107 -4.92 1.36 -28.52
CA TYR A 107 -5.50 2.08 -27.39
C TYR A 107 -4.80 3.41 -27.10
N ILE A 108 -3.47 3.42 -27.05
CA ILE A 108 -2.70 4.66 -26.85
C ILE A 108 -2.95 5.62 -28.03
N SER A 109 -2.96 5.12 -29.26
CA SER A 109 -3.26 5.93 -30.45
C SER A 109 -4.64 6.58 -30.36
N HIS A 110 -5.66 5.84 -29.94
CA HIS A 110 -7.01 6.37 -29.73
C HIS A 110 -7.05 7.49 -28.69
N ILE A 111 -6.25 7.38 -27.61
CA ILE A 111 -6.12 8.45 -26.61
C ILE A 111 -5.50 9.69 -27.25
N ILE A 112 -4.39 9.54 -27.98
CA ILE A 112 -3.67 10.67 -28.60
C ILE A 112 -4.57 11.37 -29.62
N ILE A 113 -5.27 10.62 -30.47
CA ILE A 113 -6.22 11.19 -31.44
C ILE A 113 -7.32 11.98 -30.73
N ARG A 114 -7.83 11.50 -29.59
CA ARG A 114 -8.82 12.23 -28.79
C ARG A 114 -8.26 13.51 -28.20
N GLU A 115 -7.02 13.50 -27.71
CA GLU A 115 -6.35 14.69 -27.20
C GLU A 115 -6.06 15.69 -28.33
N ALA A 116 -5.64 15.22 -29.51
CA ALA A 116 -5.37 16.06 -30.68
C ALA A 116 -6.59 16.84 -31.16
N LYS A 117 -7.79 16.24 -31.06
CA LYS A 117 -9.06 16.92 -31.37
C LYS A 117 -9.33 18.16 -30.51
N LYS A 118 -8.74 18.27 -29.30
CA LYS A 118 -8.86 19.47 -28.46
C LYS A 118 -8.13 20.68 -29.04
N PHE A 119 -7.20 20.42 -29.96
CA PHE A 119 -6.33 21.42 -30.60
C PHE A 119 -6.58 21.50 -32.11
N ASP A 120 -7.74 21.00 -32.57
CA ASP A 120 -8.13 20.97 -33.98
C ASP A 120 -7.08 20.32 -34.91
N TYR A 121 -6.36 19.31 -34.39
CA TYR A 121 -5.30 18.61 -35.12
C TYR A 121 -5.69 17.18 -35.49
N GLU A 122 -5.42 16.79 -36.74
CA GLU A 122 -5.63 15.44 -37.25
C GLU A 122 -4.31 14.66 -37.26
N ILE A 123 -4.27 13.58 -36.48
CA ILE A 123 -3.11 12.70 -36.37
C ILE A 123 -3.07 11.69 -37.51
N PHE A 124 -1.89 11.52 -38.12
CA PHE A 124 -1.64 10.45 -39.07
C PHE A 124 -1.55 9.09 -38.37
N GLN A 125 -2.54 8.23 -38.62
CA GLN A 125 -2.70 6.94 -37.94
C GLN A 125 -1.62 5.89 -38.31
N SER A 126 -0.83 6.13 -39.35
CA SER A 126 0.26 5.22 -39.76
C SER A 126 1.49 5.28 -38.85
N TYR A 127 1.56 6.27 -37.96
CA TYR A 127 2.66 6.42 -37.01
C TYR A 127 2.45 5.59 -35.74
N SER A 128 3.56 5.16 -35.13
CA SER A 128 3.50 4.54 -33.80
C SER A 128 2.98 5.56 -32.77
N PRO A 129 2.40 5.11 -31.64
CA PRO A 129 1.86 6.03 -30.65
C PRO A 129 2.88 7.06 -30.13
N GLY A 130 4.16 6.68 -30.04
CA GLY A 130 5.23 7.60 -29.64
C GLY A 130 5.40 8.75 -30.65
N PHE A 131 5.42 8.43 -31.95
CA PHE A 131 5.51 9.45 -33.00
C PHE A 131 4.25 10.32 -33.07
N GLN A 132 3.06 9.75 -32.85
CA GLN A 132 1.83 10.54 -32.78
C GLN A 132 1.85 11.57 -31.63
N LEU A 133 2.42 11.19 -30.48
CA LEU A 133 2.58 12.12 -29.35
C LEU A 133 3.62 13.22 -29.64
N ASP A 134 4.75 12.86 -30.25
CA ASP A 134 5.77 13.84 -30.69
C ASP A 134 5.18 14.86 -31.66
N ASP A 135 4.48 14.37 -32.69
CA ASP A 135 3.84 15.19 -33.71
C ASP A 135 2.80 16.15 -33.10
N LEU A 136 1.93 15.65 -32.21
CA LEU A 136 0.95 16.48 -31.51
C LEU A 136 1.61 17.59 -30.68
N ILE A 137 2.62 17.27 -29.88
CA ILE A 137 3.28 18.25 -29.00
C ILE A 137 3.99 19.33 -29.82
N ARG A 138 4.70 18.95 -30.88
CA ARG A 138 5.35 19.90 -31.79
C ARG A 138 4.33 20.77 -32.52
N HIS A 139 3.23 20.19 -32.99
CA HIS A 139 2.16 20.92 -33.64
C HIS A 139 1.57 21.99 -32.71
N ILE A 140 1.23 21.62 -31.46
CA ILE A 140 0.70 22.57 -30.47
C ILE A 140 1.69 23.71 -30.22
N TYR A 141 2.98 23.41 -30.07
CA TYR A 141 3.98 24.44 -29.86
C TYR A 141 4.13 25.36 -31.07
N GLN A 142 4.11 24.82 -32.29
CA GLN A 142 4.21 25.60 -33.53
C GLN A 142 3.01 26.52 -33.74
N THR A 143 1.80 26.07 -33.40
CA THR A 143 0.57 26.85 -33.61
C THR A 143 0.30 27.86 -32.50
N THR A 144 0.61 27.52 -31.25
CA THR A 144 0.29 28.37 -30.08
C THR A 144 1.49 29.17 -29.57
N GLY A 145 2.72 28.77 -29.91
CA GLY A 145 3.95 29.29 -29.30
C GLY A 145 4.14 28.89 -27.83
N LYS A 146 3.27 28.04 -27.28
CA LYS A 146 3.27 27.66 -25.86
C LYS A 146 3.79 26.24 -25.67
N GLN A 147 4.58 26.07 -24.61
CA GLN A 147 5.00 24.75 -24.15
C GLN A 147 3.82 23.96 -23.57
N VAL A 148 3.86 22.63 -23.71
CA VAL A 148 2.78 21.71 -23.34
C VAL A 148 2.99 21.11 -21.95
N VAL A 149 1.91 20.97 -21.19
CA VAL A 149 1.87 20.20 -19.94
C VAL A 149 1.40 18.78 -20.26
N LEU A 150 2.22 17.78 -19.91
CA LEU A 150 1.94 16.37 -20.18
C LEU A 150 1.63 15.62 -18.88
N LEU A 151 0.41 15.13 -18.74
CA LEU A 151 -0.05 14.42 -17.55
C LEU A 151 -0.40 12.97 -17.90
N ILE A 152 0.25 12.02 -17.24
CA ILE A 152 0.09 10.58 -17.51
C ILE A 152 -0.38 9.87 -16.23
N ASP A 153 -1.58 9.29 -16.30
CA ASP A 153 -2.20 8.53 -15.20
C ASP A 153 -2.27 7.03 -15.53
N GLU A 154 -2.18 6.21 -14.48
CA GLU A 154 -2.13 4.74 -14.55
C GLU A 154 -1.09 4.20 -15.56
N TYR A 155 0.09 4.83 -15.62
CA TYR A 155 1.13 4.57 -16.64
C TYR A 155 1.56 3.09 -16.78
N ASP A 156 1.39 2.33 -15.70
CA ASP A 156 1.86 0.97 -15.47
C ASP A 156 0.76 -0.10 -15.55
N LYS A 157 -0.51 0.33 -15.62
CA LYS A 157 -1.65 -0.58 -15.54
C LYS A 157 -1.64 -1.69 -16.58
N PRO A 158 -1.29 -1.45 -17.87
CA PRO A 158 -1.25 -2.54 -18.85
C PRO A 158 -0.31 -3.69 -18.44
N ILE A 159 0.82 -3.37 -17.79
CA ILE A 159 1.77 -4.37 -17.30
C ILE A 159 1.20 -5.08 -16.06
N LEU A 160 0.61 -4.32 -15.13
CA LEU A 160 0.02 -4.88 -13.91
C LEU A 160 -1.14 -5.85 -14.21
N ASP A 161 -1.95 -5.53 -15.22
CA ASP A 161 -3.07 -6.38 -15.63
C ASP A 161 -2.61 -7.69 -16.31
N SER A 162 -1.36 -7.74 -16.80
CA SER A 162 -0.73 -8.91 -17.43
C SER A 162 0.45 -9.48 -16.63
N ILE A 163 0.61 -9.10 -15.36
CA ILE A 163 1.78 -9.47 -14.53
C ILE A 163 1.95 -10.99 -14.33
N GLU A 164 0.89 -11.74 -14.60
CA GLU A 164 0.82 -13.20 -14.49
C GLU A 164 1.37 -13.93 -15.72
N GLU A 165 1.55 -13.19 -16.80
CA GLU A 165 2.03 -13.68 -18.09
C GLU A 165 3.34 -12.95 -18.41
N PRO A 166 4.49 -13.35 -17.84
CA PRO A 166 5.73 -12.56 -17.89
C PRO A 166 6.17 -12.19 -19.30
N ILE A 167 5.92 -13.06 -20.28
CA ILE A 167 6.24 -12.80 -21.69
C ILE A 167 5.38 -11.65 -22.23
N ILE A 168 4.08 -11.65 -21.92
CA ILE A 168 3.17 -10.58 -22.32
C ILE A 168 3.50 -9.29 -21.58
N ALA A 169 3.65 -9.35 -20.26
CA ALA A 169 4.06 -8.20 -19.45
C ALA A 169 5.36 -7.56 -19.96
N GLY A 170 6.35 -8.39 -20.33
CA GLY A 170 7.60 -7.96 -20.95
C GLY A 170 7.38 -7.27 -22.30
N THR A 171 6.52 -7.82 -23.14
CA THR A 171 6.19 -7.23 -24.45
C THR A 171 5.47 -5.88 -24.28
N LEU A 172 4.48 -5.78 -23.39
CA LEU A 172 3.77 -4.54 -23.09
C LEU A 172 4.70 -3.49 -22.48
N ARG A 173 5.63 -3.90 -21.61
CA ARG A 173 6.69 -3.03 -21.07
C ARG A 173 7.53 -2.43 -22.18
N ASP A 174 7.95 -3.23 -23.17
CA ASP A 174 8.83 -2.78 -24.24
C ASP A 174 8.12 -1.79 -25.19
N GLU A 175 6.82 -1.99 -25.46
CA GLU A 175 5.99 -1.01 -26.18
C GLU A 175 5.83 0.30 -25.39
N LEU A 176 5.54 0.23 -24.09
CA LEU A 176 5.45 1.42 -23.24
C LEU A 176 6.79 2.16 -23.15
N LYS A 177 7.90 1.43 -23.09
CA LYS A 177 9.26 2.01 -23.13
C LYS A 177 9.49 2.79 -24.42
N SER A 178 9.10 2.22 -25.56
CA SER A 178 9.16 2.90 -26.86
C SER A 178 8.30 4.16 -26.87
N PHE A 179 7.07 4.07 -26.35
CA PHE A 179 6.14 5.18 -26.26
C PHE A 179 6.66 6.34 -25.40
N TYR A 180 7.13 6.08 -24.17
CA TYR A 180 7.62 7.14 -23.27
C TYR A 180 9.01 7.66 -23.66
N GLY A 181 9.80 6.89 -24.41
CA GLY A 181 11.15 7.28 -24.84
C GLY A 181 11.18 8.58 -25.66
N VAL A 182 10.12 8.86 -26.43
CA VAL A 182 10.03 10.08 -27.26
C VAL A 182 9.94 11.37 -26.43
N ILE A 183 9.49 11.29 -25.17
CA ILE A 183 9.29 12.46 -24.29
C ILE A 183 10.62 13.19 -24.03
N LYS A 184 11.74 12.49 -24.07
CA LYS A 184 13.06 13.05 -23.85
C LYS A 184 13.42 14.12 -24.89
N ASP A 185 13.17 13.85 -26.16
CA ASP A 185 13.49 14.77 -27.26
C ASP A 185 12.47 15.93 -27.38
N LEU A 186 11.38 15.85 -26.61
CA LEU A 186 10.35 16.87 -26.53
C LEU A 186 10.60 17.93 -25.46
N ASP A 187 11.73 17.87 -24.74
CA ASP A 187 12.06 18.83 -23.68
C ASP A 187 11.85 20.31 -24.08
N PRO A 188 12.32 20.81 -25.23
CA PRO A 188 12.10 22.22 -25.60
C PRO A 188 10.62 22.63 -25.65
N TYR A 189 9.73 21.68 -25.94
CA TYR A 189 8.29 21.90 -26.15
C TYR A 189 7.45 21.63 -24.91
N LEU A 190 8.04 21.10 -23.84
CA LEU A 190 7.32 20.73 -22.61
C LEU A 190 7.49 21.81 -21.54
N LYS A 191 6.41 22.12 -20.82
CA LYS A 191 6.42 23.01 -19.65
C LYS A 191 6.55 22.22 -18.36
N PHE A 192 5.82 21.11 -18.27
CA PHE A 192 5.71 20.27 -17.08
C PHE A 192 5.28 18.87 -17.49
N VAL A 193 5.84 17.84 -16.87
CA VAL A 193 5.52 16.43 -17.09
C VAL A 193 5.29 15.78 -15.74
N PHE A 194 4.12 15.18 -15.55
CA PHE A 194 3.79 14.45 -14.33
C PHE A 194 3.23 13.07 -14.67
N MET A 195 3.87 12.05 -14.13
CA MET A 195 3.50 10.65 -14.34
C MET A 195 3.13 9.99 -13.02
N THR A 196 2.06 9.20 -13.02
CA THR A 196 1.62 8.52 -11.81
C THR A 196 1.04 7.14 -12.07
N GLY A 197 1.14 6.27 -11.06
CA GLY A 197 0.76 4.86 -11.13
C GLY A 197 0.77 4.19 -9.75
N VAL A 198 0.67 2.87 -9.73
CA VAL A 198 0.73 2.07 -8.50
C VAL A 198 2.15 1.61 -8.20
N SER A 199 2.86 1.15 -9.22
CA SER A 199 4.19 0.54 -9.12
C SER A 199 5.29 1.45 -9.65
N LYS A 200 6.54 1.06 -9.38
CA LYS A 200 7.74 1.75 -9.87
C LYS A 200 8.49 0.90 -10.90
N PHE A 201 7.91 0.63 -12.07
CA PHE A 201 8.63 0.09 -13.25
C PHE A 201 9.71 1.05 -13.81
N ALA A 202 9.99 2.12 -13.08
CA ALA A 202 10.56 3.37 -13.51
C ALA A 202 12.07 3.30 -13.77
N LYS A 203 12.86 2.80 -12.81
CA LYS A 203 14.32 3.03 -12.84
C LYS A 203 15.12 2.08 -13.74
N THR A 204 14.59 0.91 -14.13
CA THR A 204 15.36 -0.07 -14.94
C THR A 204 14.66 -0.56 -16.21
N GLY A 205 13.34 -0.41 -16.34
CA GLY A 205 12.56 -0.94 -17.47
C GLY A 205 12.07 0.13 -18.45
N ILE A 206 11.06 0.89 -18.02
CA ILE A 206 10.25 1.74 -18.91
C ILE A 206 10.88 3.11 -19.15
N PHE A 207 11.50 3.72 -18.12
CA PHE A 207 12.10 5.06 -18.25
C PHE A 207 13.59 5.03 -18.54
N SER A 208 14.16 3.91 -18.98
CA SER A 208 15.56 3.93 -19.45
C SER A 208 15.75 4.89 -20.65
N GLY A 209 14.66 5.21 -21.38
CA GLY A 209 14.62 6.26 -22.41
C GLY A 209 14.29 7.67 -21.88
N LEU A 210 13.85 7.80 -20.62
CA LEU A 210 13.39 9.04 -19.98
C LEU A 210 14.10 9.22 -18.61
N ASN A 211 15.42 9.35 -18.65
CA ASN A 211 16.30 9.35 -17.47
C ASN A 211 16.31 10.66 -16.65
N ASN A 212 15.44 11.61 -16.98
CA ASN A 212 15.30 12.92 -16.31
C ASN A 212 14.09 13.01 -15.37
N LEU A 213 13.30 11.94 -15.22
CA LEU A 213 12.19 11.88 -14.27
C LEU A 213 12.69 11.86 -12.83
N ASP A 214 12.26 12.85 -12.05
CA ASP A 214 12.46 12.89 -10.61
C ASP A 214 11.39 12.04 -9.90
N ASP A 215 11.81 10.94 -9.25
CA ASP A 215 10.92 10.05 -8.49
C ASP A 215 10.73 10.59 -7.07
N ILE A 216 9.65 11.35 -6.89
CA ILE A 216 9.26 11.98 -5.63
C ILE A 216 8.50 11.04 -4.68
N THR A 217 8.38 9.75 -5.01
CA THR A 217 7.53 8.82 -4.25
C THR A 217 7.93 8.71 -2.78
N ILE A 218 9.23 8.65 -2.48
CA ILE A 218 9.78 8.53 -1.12
C ILE A 218 10.39 9.83 -0.61
N ASP A 219 10.19 10.93 -1.34
CA ASP A 219 10.63 12.24 -0.90
C ASP A 219 9.71 12.73 0.22
N THR A 220 10.30 13.01 1.38
CA THR A 220 9.61 13.44 2.59
C THR A 220 8.72 14.66 2.34
N ARG A 221 9.15 15.59 1.46
CA ARG A 221 8.42 16.83 1.13
C ARG A 221 7.05 16.55 0.53
N TYR A 222 6.94 15.49 -0.27
CA TYR A 222 5.72 15.14 -1.01
C TYR A 222 4.99 13.92 -0.41
N SER A 223 5.35 13.53 0.83
CA SER A 223 4.73 12.40 1.53
C SER A 223 3.20 12.49 1.58
N ALA A 224 2.66 13.68 1.90
CA ALA A 224 1.23 13.95 2.02
C ALA A 224 0.55 14.55 0.77
N LEU A 225 1.24 14.53 -0.39
CA LEU A 225 0.71 15.01 -1.68
C LEU A 225 -0.58 14.25 -2.08
N CYS A 226 -0.65 12.97 -1.76
CA CYS A 226 -1.82 12.12 -1.92
C CYS A 226 -2.18 11.48 -0.56
N GLY A 227 -3.47 11.36 -0.27
CA GLY A 227 -3.95 10.94 1.06
C GLY A 227 -4.40 12.12 1.93
N TYR A 228 -4.99 11.80 3.08
CA TYR A 228 -5.39 12.79 4.09
C TYR A 228 -4.47 12.70 5.30
N THR A 229 -4.03 13.83 5.83
CA THR A 229 -3.27 13.89 7.08
C THR A 229 -4.20 13.86 8.29
N GLN A 230 -3.64 13.76 9.50
CA GLN A 230 -4.43 13.95 10.73
C GLN A 230 -5.07 15.35 10.75
N THR A 231 -4.31 16.37 10.36
CA THR A 231 -4.78 17.75 10.28
C THR A 231 -5.95 17.90 9.30
N ASP A 232 -5.92 17.21 8.16
CA ASP A 232 -7.01 17.23 7.18
C ASP A 232 -8.33 16.69 7.78
N LEU A 233 -8.24 15.62 8.57
CA LEU A 233 -9.40 15.04 9.27
C LEU A 233 -9.96 15.99 10.34
N GLU A 234 -9.08 16.64 11.09
CA GLU A 234 -9.44 17.54 12.19
C GLU A 234 -9.93 18.92 11.72
N THR A 235 -9.69 19.28 10.46
CA THR A 235 -10.08 20.57 9.88
C THR A 235 -11.18 20.42 8.84
N VAL A 236 -10.89 19.82 7.69
CA VAL A 236 -11.81 19.68 6.54
C VAL A 236 -12.97 18.75 6.89
N PHE A 237 -12.69 17.67 7.63
CA PHE A 237 -13.69 16.67 8.00
C PHE A 237 -14.11 16.74 9.47
N ALA A 238 -13.77 17.81 10.18
CA ALA A 238 -14.01 17.97 11.62
C ALA A 238 -15.47 17.68 12.02
N GLY A 239 -16.43 18.09 11.18
CA GLY A 239 -17.84 17.87 11.43
C GLY A 239 -18.28 16.40 11.35
N TYR A 240 -17.62 15.59 10.52
CA TYR A 240 -17.85 14.15 10.42
C TYR A 240 -17.10 13.37 11.51
N LEU A 241 -15.88 13.82 11.84
CA LEU A 241 -15.03 13.15 12.83
C LEU A 241 -15.65 13.13 14.24
N LYS A 242 -16.53 14.07 14.57
CA LYS A 242 -17.24 14.16 15.86
C LYS A 242 -18.04 12.91 16.24
N ASP A 243 -18.44 12.11 15.26
CA ASP A 243 -19.20 10.88 15.49
C ASP A 243 -18.30 9.69 15.89
N PHE A 244 -16.97 9.88 15.97
CA PHE A 244 -16.00 8.81 16.18
C PHE A 244 -14.95 9.21 17.23
N TYR A 245 -14.32 8.21 17.84
CA TYR A 245 -13.11 8.41 18.63
C TYR A 245 -11.90 8.58 17.70
N PRO A 246 -11.19 9.72 17.71
CA PRO A 246 -10.08 9.97 16.77
C PRO A 246 -8.98 8.90 16.81
N ASN A 247 -8.68 8.37 17.99
CA ASN A 247 -7.70 7.30 18.16
C ASN A 247 -8.12 5.99 17.47
N GLU A 248 -9.41 5.66 17.45
CA GLU A 248 -9.90 4.48 16.75
C GLU A 248 -9.83 4.65 15.24
N VAL A 249 -10.18 5.84 14.73
CA VAL A 249 -10.03 6.17 13.30
C VAL A 249 -8.57 6.09 12.88
N ARG A 250 -7.66 6.61 13.71
CA ARG A 250 -6.22 6.55 13.50
C ARG A 250 -5.68 5.12 13.48
N ASP A 251 -6.03 4.29 14.47
CA ASP A 251 -5.62 2.89 14.54
C ASP A 251 -6.09 2.08 13.33
N TRP A 252 -7.34 2.32 12.90
CA TRP A 252 -7.93 1.60 11.77
C TRP A 252 -7.33 2.00 10.43
N TYR A 253 -7.19 3.30 10.17
CA TYR A 253 -7.02 3.81 8.81
C TYR A 253 -5.75 4.63 8.58
N ASN A 254 -5.06 5.12 9.62
CA ASN A 254 -3.81 5.87 9.44
C ASN A 254 -2.59 4.96 9.49
N GLY A 255 -1.54 5.36 8.78
CA GLY A 255 -0.21 4.78 8.95
C GLY A 255 0.55 4.59 7.65
N TYR A 256 -0.05 4.90 6.50
CA TYR A 256 0.67 4.92 5.23
C TYR A 256 1.67 6.07 5.21
N SER A 257 2.96 5.78 5.11
CA SER A 257 4.04 6.76 5.00
C SER A 257 5.04 6.39 3.90
N TRP A 258 5.61 7.43 3.31
CA TRP A 258 6.72 7.38 2.36
C TRP A 258 7.88 8.26 2.84
N THR A 259 8.37 8.01 4.07
CA THR A 259 9.43 8.75 4.78
C THR A 259 9.02 10.09 5.43
N GLY A 260 7.74 10.47 5.33
CA GLY A 260 7.22 11.69 5.95
C GLY A 260 5.97 11.46 6.77
N GLU A 261 5.07 12.45 6.78
CA GLU A 261 3.83 12.39 7.54
C GLU A 261 2.97 11.19 7.10
N SER A 262 2.47 10.43 8.07
CA SER A 262 1.54 9.34 7.79
C SER A 262 0.18 9.89 7.36
N VAL A 263 -0.37 9.28 6.33
CA VAL A 263 -1.67 9.63 5.78
C VAL A 263 -2.67 8.49 5.89
N TYR A 264 -3.93 8.88 5.89
CA TYR A 264 -5.10 8.04 5.68
C TYR A 264 -5.34 7.83 4.18
N ASN A 265 -5.84 6.66 3.82
CA ASN A 265 -6.43 6.47 2.51
C ASN A 265 -7.74 7.29 2.39
N PRO A 266 -7.90 8.13 1.36
CA PRO A 266 -9.10 8.95 1.19
C PRO A 266 -10.39 8.14 1.09
N PHE A 267 -10.35 7.00 0.40
CA PHE A 267 -11.56 6.21 0.16
C PHE A 267 -12.08 5.55 1.44
N ASP A 268 -11.18 5.06 2.30
CA ASP A 268 -11.54 4.53 3.62
C ASP A 268 -12.22 5.57 4.49
N ILE A 269 -11.64 6.77 4.58
CA ILE A 269 -12.18 7.86 5.41
C ILE A 269 -13.53 8.34 4.89
N LEU A 270 -13.66 8.53 3.58
CA LEU A 270 -14.93 8.96 2.99
C LEU A 270 -16.03 7.90 3.19
N LEU A 271 -15.71 6.61 3.07
CA LEU A 271 -16.68 5.54 3.34
C LEU A 271 -16.99 5.37 4.82
N LEU A 272 -16.02 5.51 5.71
CA LEU A 272 -16.25 5.52 7.16
C LEU A 272 -17.27 6.61 7.52
N PHE A 273 -17.06 7.84 7.06
CA PHE A 273 -17.96 8.95 7.37
C PHE A 273 -19.35 8.81 6.74
N SER A 274 -19.44 8.20 5.57
CA SER A 274 -20.71 7.95 4.88
C SER A 274 -21.51 6.79 5.49
N LYS A 275 -20.83 5.68 5.83
CA LYS A 275 -21.46 4.43 6.30
C LYS A 275 -21.49 4.29 7.82
N LYS A 276 -20.73 5.13 8.54
CA LYS A 276 -20.60 5.13 10.00
C LYS A 276 -20.21 3.79 10.61
N THR A 277 -19.46 2.98 9.88
CA THR A 277 -19.06 1.64 10.30
C THR A 277 -17.60 1.42 9.96
N PHE A 278 -16.82 0.87 10.90
CA PHE A 278 -15.46 0.42 10.62
C PHE A 278 -15.49 -0.84 9.76
N ARG A 279 -14.90 -0.78 8.58
CA ARG A 279 -14.75 -1.88 7.62
C ARG A 279 -13.46 -1.74 6.82
N PRO A 280 -12.95 -2.85 6.25
CA PRO A 280 -11.77 -2.83 5.39
C PRO A 280 -12.10 -2.35 3.97
N TYR A 281 -12.54 -1.10 3.85
CA TYR A 281 -13.09 -0.51 2.63
C TYR A 281 -12.10 -0.46 1.46
N TRP A 282 -10.82 -0.25 1.73
CA TRP A 282 -9.78 -0.23 0.71
C TRP A 282 -9.45 -1.67 0.29
N PHE A 283 -9.28 -2.56 1.27
CA PHE A 283 -8.91 -3.95 1.01
C PHE A 283 -9.97 -4.70 0.16
N GLU A 284 -11.26 -4.50 0.43
CA GLU A 284 -12.39 -5.18 -0.25
C GLU A 284 -12.47 -4.91 -1.76
N THR A 285 -11.77 -3.90 -2.26
CA THR A 285 -12.04 -3.37 -3.61
C THR A 285 -11.01 -3.68 -4.69
N GLY A 286 -10.00 -4.52 -4.42
CA GLY A 286 -9.10 -4.93 -5.50
C GLY A 286 -7.86 -5.72 -5.12
N THR A 287 -7.98 -6.70 -4.24
CA THR A 287 -6.85 -7.36 -3.56
C THR A 287 -6.77 -8.90 -3.71
N PRO A 288 -7.86 -9.68 -3.88
CA PRO A 288 -7.76 -11.15 -3.70
C PRO A 288 -6.84 -11.83 -4.72
N THR A 289 -7.03 -11.58 -6.01
CA THR A 289 -6.33 -12.35 -7.06
C THR A 289 -4.82 -12.17 -7.02
N PHE A 290 -4.37 -10.95 -6.75
CA PHE A 290 -2.95 -10.61 -6.69
C PHE A 290 -2.26 -11.23 -5.46
N LEU A 291 -2.86 -11.10 -4.27
CA LEU A 291 -2.29 -11.69 -3.05
C LEU A 291 -2.25 -13.22 -3.10
N ILE A 292 -3.28 -13.85 -3.65
CA ILE A 292 -3.31 -15.30 -3.83
C ILE A 292 -2.12 -15.75 -4.68
N LYS A 293 -1.85 -15.04 -5.79
CA LYS A 293 -0.76 -15.38 -6.71
C LYS A 293 0.61 -15.14 -6.11
N LEU A 294 0.76 -14.02 -5.41
CA LEU A 294 1.97 -13.66 -4.68
C LEU A 294 2.36 -14.76 -3.70
N TRP A 295 1.42 -15.17 -2.85
CA TRP A 295 1.65 -16.22 -1.86
C TRP A 295 1.88 -17.59 -2.52
N GLN A 296 1.16 -17.94 -3.58
CA GLN A 296 1.38 -19.21 -4.31
C GLN A 296 2.78 -19.30 -4.93
N SER A 297 3.33 -18.17 -5.41
CA SER A 297 4.65 -18.13 -6.07
C SER A 297 5.81 -18.34 -5.10
N LYS A 298 5.73 -17.71 -3.91
CA LYS A 298 6.73 -17.80 -2.83
C LYS A 298 5.99 -17.68 -1.50
N PRO A 299 5.49 -18.79 -0.94
CA PRO A 299 4.79 -18.76 0.33
C PRO A 299 5.72 -18.19 1.42
N ARG A 300 5.23 -17.17 2.12
CA ARG A 300 5.86 -16.57 3.31
C ARG A 300 4.79 -16.19 4.30
N LEU A 301 5.14 -16.21 5.58
CA LEU A 301 4.16 -15.90 6.62
C LEU A 301 4.16 -14.40 6.92
N PRO A 302 2.97 -13.81 7.14
CA PRO A 302 2.80 -12.38 7.40
C PRO A 302 3.70 -11.77 8.47
N ALA A 303 4.09 -12.55 9.49
CA ALA A 303 4.97 -12.10 10.57
C ALA A 303 6.32 -11.60 10.04
N GLU A 304 6.83 -12.19 8.95
CA GLU A 304 8.11 -11.82 8.35
C GLU A 304 8.09 -10.44 7.67
N TYR A 305 6.90 -9.92 7.36
CA TYR A 305 6.75 -8.61 6.72
C TYR A 305 6.63 -7.46 7.72
N ASP A 306 6.33 -7.73 8.99
CA ASP A 306 6.22 -6.70 10.01
C ASP A 306 7.59 -6.47 10.67
N GLY A 307 8.20 -5.32 10.39
CA GLY A 307 9.59 -5.04 10.77
C GLY A 307 10.63 -5.46 9.73
N LEU A 308 10.20 -5.80 8.51
CA LEU A 308 11.08 -6.18 7.40
C LEU A 308 12.07 -5.03 7.07
N ILE A 309 13.37 -5.34 7.07
CA ILE A 309 14.41 -4.37 6.69
C ILE A 309 14.68 -4.47 5.18
N ALA A 310 14.67 -3.34 4.50
CA ALA A 310 14.90 -3.22 3.06
C ALA A 310 15.87 -2.08 2.74
N GLY A 311 16.75 -2.28 1.75
CA GLY A 311 17.60 -1.21 1.19
C GLY A 311 16.93 -0.47 0.04
N ASP A 312 17.62 0.54 -0.50
CA ASP A 312 17.17 1.30 -1.68
C ASP A 312 16.97 0.41 -2.93
N ASP A 313 17.68 -0.72 -3.03
CA ASP A 313 17.55 -1.70 -4.12
C ASP A 313 16.12 -2.28 -4.21
N LEU A 314 15.53 -2.59 -3.05
CA LEU A 314 14.20 -3.17 -2.95
C LEU A 314 13.10 -2.16 -3.30
N LEU A 315 13.31 -0.88 -3.00
CA LEU A 315 12.36 0.18 -3.33
C LEU A 315 12.57 0.77 -4.74
N GLY A 316 13.76 0.60 -5.31
CA GLY A 316 14.19 1.25 -6.55
C GLY A 316 14.20 0.38 -7.80
N SER A 317 14.25 -0.95 -7.69
CA SER A 317 14.33 -1.85 -8.86
C SER A 317 13.10 -2.76 -8.97
N PHE A 318 12.39 -2.67 -10.10
CA PHE A 318 11.30 -3.57 -10.44
C PHE A 318 11.58 -4.15 -11.82
N ASP A 319 12.09 -5.38 -11.83
CA ASP A 319 12.17 -6.20 -13.04
C ASP A 319 10.92 -7.10 -13.09
N PRO A 320 10.06 -6.99 -14.12
CA PRO A 320 8.91 -7.89 -14.29
C PRO A 320 9.30 -9.38 -14.36
N GLU A 321 10.55 -9.69 -14.69
CA GLU A 321 11.07 -11.05 -14.77
C GLU A 321 11.60 -11.55 -13.42
N GLN A 322 11.92 -10.65 -12.47
CA GLN A 322 12.43 -10.96 -11.13
C GLN A 322 11.72 -10.14 -10.05
N ILE A 323 10.41 -10.31 -9.96
CA ILE A 323 9.60 -9.52 -9.05
C ILE A 323 9.85 -9.96 -7.59
N ARG A 324 10.28 -8.99 -6.76
CA ARG A 324 10.36 -9.16 -5.30
C ARG A 324 9.00 -8.92 -4.66
N THR A 325 8.55 -9.88 -3.87
CA THR A 325 7.26 -9.88 -3.18
C THR A 325 7.08 -8.65 -2.29
N GLU A 326 8.15 -8.26 -1.60
CA GLU A 326 8.18 -7.14 -0.66
C GLU A 326 7.93 -5.80 -1.36
N THR A 327 8.57 -5.60 -2.52
CA THR A 327 8.40 -4.41 -3.36
C THR A 327 6.97 -4.28 -3.84
N LEU A 328 6.39 -5.40 -4.28
CA LEU A 328 4.99 -5.50 -4.69
C LEU A 328 4.03 -5.13 -3.57
N LEU A 329 4.23 -5.69 -2.37
CA LEU A 329 3.39 -5.42 -1.22
C LEU A 329 3.45 -3.93 -0.81
N PHE A 330 4.63 -3.32 -0.85
CA PHE A 330 4.80 -1.90 -0.58
C PHE A 330 4.08 -1.03 -1.63
N GLN A 331 4.32 -1.27 -2.92
CA GLN A 331 3.73 -0.49 -4.02
C GLN A 331 2.20 -0.63 -4.07
N ALA A 332 1.70 -1.83 -3.79
CA ALA A 332 0.27 -2.09 -3.71
C ALA A 332 -0.37 -1.53 -2.44
N GLY A 333 0.40 -1.10 -1.42
CA GLY A 333 -0.09 -0.50 -0.18
C GLY A 333 -0.36 -1.48 0.96
N TYR A 334 0.05 -2.75 0.86
CA TYR A 334 -0.02 -3.69 1.99
C TYR A 334 1.09 -3.46 3.01
N LEU A 335 2.23 -2.95 2.55
CA LEU A 335 3.33 -2.51 3.42
C LEU A 335 3.58 -1.02 3.25
N THR A 336 4.18 -0.43 4.27
CA THR A 336 4.56 0.97 4.31
C THR A 336 5.88 1.17 5.05
N ILE A 337 6.51 2.33 4.89
CA ILE A 337 7.74 2.66 5.62
C ILE A 337 7.35 3.09 7.04
N ARG A 338 7.75 2.30 8.05
CA ARG A 338 7.58 2.62 9.47
C ARG A 338 8.66 3.55 9.99
N SER A 339 9.89 3.33 9.54
CA SER A 339 11.05 4.15 9.86
C SER A 339 12.13 3.95 8.81
N PHE A 340 13.11 4.85 8.76
CA PHE A 340 14.29 4.68 7.93
C PHE A 340 15.52 5.25 8.64
N VAL A 341 16.68 4.73 8.27
CA VAL A 341 18.00 5.22 8.68
C VAL A 341 18.78 5.50 7.42
N SER A 342 19.33 6.70 7.30
CA SER A 342 20.21 7.07 6.19
C SER A 342 21.59 7.41 6.73
N ASN A 343 22.60 6.72 6.22
CA ASN A 343 23.99 6.89 6.59
C ASN A 343 24.83 7.08 5.31
N PRO A 344 25.64 8.15 5.18
CA PRO A 344 26.49 8.38 4.01
C PRO A 344 27.42 7.22 3.62
N TYR A 345 27.76 6.34 4.56
CA TYR A 345 28.68 5.22 4.34
C TYR A 345 27.96 3.87 4.14
N GLU A 346 26.78 3.69 4.75
CA GLU A 346 26.06 2.41 4.76
C GLU A 346 24.81 2.42 3.86
N GLY A 347 24.48 3.57 3.27
CA GLY A 347 23.29 3.77 2.45
C GLY A 347 22.03 4.05 3.27
N THR A 348 20.87 3.92 2.63
CA THR A 348 19.57 4.10 3.27
C THR A 348 18.88 2.75 3.46
N TRP A 349 18.39 2.53 4.68
CA TRP A 349 17.67 1.34 5.08
C TRP A 349 16.29 1.73 5.62
N TYR A 350 15.28 0.96 5.21
CA TYR A 350 13.88 1.18 5.57
C TYR A 350 13.36 -0.01 6.37
N THR A 351 12.61 0.26 7.42
CA THR A 351 11.81 -0.73 8.13
C THR A 351 10.40 -0.68 7.58
N LEU A 352 9.97 -1.76 6.94
CA LEU A 352 8.63 -1.93 6.40
C LEU A 352 7.73 -2.64 7.41
N GLY A 353 6.42 -2.39 7.31
CA GLY A 353 5.39 -3.10 8.07
C GLY A 353 4.00 -2.79 7.54
N PHE A 354 2.97 -3.43 8.08
CA PHE A 354 1.58 -3.11 7.73
C PHE A 354 1.26 -1.67 8.12
N PRO A 355 0.52 -0.87 7.34
CA PRO A 355 0.27 0.52 7.67
C PRO A 355 -0.61 0.69 8.90
N ASN A 356 -1.70 -0.07 8.97
CA ASN A 356 -2.78 0.13 9.92
C ASN A 356 -3.47 -1.20 10.25
N ARG A 357 -4.46 -1.15 11.13
CA ARG A 357 -5.22 -2.35 11.53
C ARG A 357 -6.02 -2.95 10.38
N GLU A 358 -6.65 -2.14 9.52
CA GLU A 358 -7.42 -2.65 8.37
C GLU A 358 -6.58 -3.63 7.54
N VAL A 359 -5.40 -3.18 7.13
CA VAL A 359 -4.55 -3.93 6.21
C VAL A 359 -3.97 -5.14 6.92
N ARG A 360 -3.49 -4.99 8.16
CA ARG A 360 -2.94 -6.09 8.95
C ARG A 360 -3.98 -7.19 9.16
N GLU A 361 -5.18 -6.83 9.61
CA GLU A 361 -6.26 -7.82 9.85
C GLU A 361 -6.66 -8.52 8.55
N SER A 362 -6.92 -7.74 7.49
CA SER A 362 -7.44 -8.28 6.23
C SER A 362 -6.41 -9.11 5.48
N PHE A 363 -5.14 -8.70 5.49
CA PHE A 363 -4.05 -9.48 4.92
C PHE A 363 -3.87 -10.81 5.64
N ASN A 364 -3.78 -10.79 6.97
CA ASN A 364 -3.61 -12.02 7.76
C ASN A 364 -4.81 -12.96 7.61
N ARG A 365 -6.04 -12.42 7.59
CA ARG A 365 -7.25 -13.21 7.31
C ARG A 365 -7.21 -13.87 5.94
N GLN A 366 -6.81 -13.13 4.89
CA GLN A 366 -6.69 -13.69 3.54
C GLN A 366 -5.64 -14.81 3.48
N ILE A 367 -4.47 -14.64 4.11
CA ILE A 367 -3.45 -15.68 4.17
C ILE A 367 -3.93 -16.89 4.98
N LEU A 368 -4.62 -16.68 6.10
CA LEU A 368 -5.20 -17.75 6.90
C LEU A 368 -6.16 -18.63 6.09
N THR A 369 -7.03 -18.01 5.29
CA THR A 369 -7.94 -18.73 4.38
C THR A 369 -7.18 -19.57 3.36
N LEU A 370 -6.04 -19.08 2.85
CA LEU A 370 -5.21 -19.83 1.89
C LEU A 370 -4.47 -20.99 2.55
N ILE A 371 -4.00 -20.84 3.79
CA ILE A 371 -3.34 -21.91 4.55
C ILE A 371 -4.30 -23.09 4.83
N GLN A 372 -5.60 -22.80 4.96
CA GLN A 372 -6.65 -23.79 5.22
C GLN A 372 -7.35 -24.30 3.95
N ASP A 373 -6.79 -24.06 2.76
CA ASP A 373 -7.38 -24.46 1.45
C ASP A 373 -8.84 -24.00 1.26
N ASN A 374 -9.20 -22.83 1.81
CA ASN A 374 -10.57 -22.27 1.82
C ASN A 374 -11.63 -23.11 2.57
N ASN A 375 -11.22 -23.94 3.54
CA ASN A 375 -12.15 -24.61 4.46
C ASN A 375 -12.94 -23.60 5.33
N GLU A 376 -14.11 -24.02 5.83
CA GLU A 376 -14.93 -23.21 6.72
C GLU A 376 -14.13 -22.81 7.97
N GLN A 377 -13.99 -21.49 8.18
CA GLN A 377 -13.35 -20.95 9.37
C GLN A 377 -14.36 -20.81 10.49
N ILE A 378 -13.95 -21.15 11.71
CA ILE A 378 -14.70 -20.80 12.91
C ILE A 378 -14.88 -19.27 12.92
N PRO A 379 -16.10 -18.76 13.14
CA PRO A 379 -16.34 -17.32 13.11
C PRO A 379 -15.40 -16.58 14.07
N ALA A 380 -14.75 -15.53 13.57
CA ALA A 380 -13.84 -14.70 14.36
C ALA A 380 -14.42 -14.24 15.73
N PRO A 381 -15.72 -13.88 15.86
CA PRO A 381 -16.30 -13.53 17.16
C PRO A 381 -16.23 -14.67 18.19
N THR A 382 -16.43 -15.92 17.75
CA THR A 382 -16.35 -17.10 18.63
C THR A 382 -14.95 -17.25 19.19
N ILE A 383 -13.93 -17.11 18.34
CA ILE A 383 -12.52 -17.20 18.75
C ILE A 383 -12.15 -16.04 19.68
N ARG A 384 -12.61 -14.83 19.38
CA ARG A 384 -12.40 -13.68 20.26
C ARG A 384 -13.00 -13.92 21.65
N ASN A 385 -14.21 -14.46 21.74
CA ASN A 385 -14.84 -14.76 23.03
C ASN A 385 -14.04 -15.76 23.88
N ILE A 386 -13.40 -16.76 23.27
CA ILE A 386 -12.54 -17.73 23.96
C ILE A 386 -11.30 -17.04 24.55
N LEU A 387 -10.67 -16.16 23.78
CA LEU A 387 -9.52 -15.39 24.25
C LEU A 387 -9.90 -14.38 25.33
N GLU A 388 -11.07 -13.76 25.21
CA GLU A 388 -11.54 -12.78 26.19
C GLU A 388 -12.07 -13.42 27.49
N SER A 389 -12.47 -14.71 27.46
CA SER A 389 -12.83 -15.46 28.67
C SER A 389 -11.61 -15.98 29.43
N GLY A 390 -10.45 -16.09 28.78
CA GLY A 390 -9.26 -16.68 29.37
C GLY A 390 -9.27 -18.21 29.42
N ASP A 391 -10.13 -18.87 28.64
CA ASP A 391 -10.25 -20.33 28.63
C ASP A 391 -9.11 -20.97 27.81
N THR A 392 -8.05 -21.35 28.51
CA THR A 392 -6.84 -21.89 27.89
C THR A 392 -7.02 -23.31 27.35
N ASP A 393 -7.95 -24.09 27.90
CA ASP A 393 -8.21 -25.46 27.44
C ASP A 393 -8.99 -25.44 26.13
N VAL A 394 -10.01 -24.59 26.02
CA VAL A 394 -10.74 -24.41 24.75
C VAL A 394 -9.83 -23.81 23.68
N LEU A 395 -8.92 -22.90 24.04
CA LEU A 395 -7.91 -22.37 23.11
C LEU A 395 -6.96 -23.46 22.60
N ARG A 396 -6.51 -24.38 23.47
CA ARG A 396 -5.69 -25.55 23.07
C ARG A 396 -6.42 -26.39 22.03
N ASP A 397 -7.67 -26.77 22.31
CA ASP A 397 -8.44 -27.65 21.43
C ASP A 397 -8.73 -26.98 20.08
N LEU A 398 -8.99 -25.67 20.11
CA LEU A 398 -9.13 -24.84 18.91
C LEU A 398 -7.84 -24.84 18.06
N PHE A 399 -6.69 -24.64 18.69
CA PHE A 399 -5.40 -24.66 17.99
C PHE A 399 -5.08 -26.03 17.44
N HIS A 400 -5.32 -27.10 18.20
CA HIS A 400 -5.11 -28.47 17.74
C HIS A 400 -5.98 -28.79 16.51
N SER A 401 -7.26 -28.39 16.52
CA SER A 401 -8.15 -28.52 15.36
C SER A 401 -7.69 -27.65 14.19
N PHE A 402 -7.20 -26.43 14.46
CA PHE A 402 -6.71 -25.52 13.44
C PHE A 402 -5.48 -26.09 12.72
N PHE A 403 -4.46 -26.54 13.46
CA PHE A 403 -3.26 -27.15 12.87
C PHE A 403 -3.57 -28.43 12.10
N ALA A 404 -4.51 -29.25 12.58
CA ALA A 404 -5.01 -30.42 11.85
C ALA A 404 -5.71 -30.08 10.53
N SER A 405 -6.24 -28.85 10.37
CA SER A 405 -6.89 -28.38 9.14
C SER A 405 -5.91 -27.84 8.08
N ILE A 406 -4.64 -27.64 8.44
CA ILE A 406 -3.63 -27.10 7.52
C ILE A 406 -3.20 -28.17 6.51
N SER A 407 -3.33 -27.85 5.23
CA SER A 407 -2.99 -28.75 4.13
C SER A 407 -1.56 -29.25 4.16
N SER A 408 -1.34 -30.51 3.79
CA SER A 408 0.00 -31.10 3.80
C SER A 408 0.98 -30.43 2.84
N ASP A 409 0.46 -29.79 1.79
CA ASP A 409 1.22 -29.09 0.77
C ASP A 409 1.83 -27.78 1.29
N ASN A 410 1.21 -27.16 2.29
CA ASN A 410 1.77 -25.97 2.96
C ASN A 410 3.07 -26.28 3.68
N TYR A 411 3.20 -27.46 4.26
CA TYR A 411 4.44 -27.90 4.91
C TYR A 411 5.52 -28.26 3.89
N ARG A 412 5.14 -28.82 2.72
CA ARG A 412 6.09 -29.21 1.66
C ARG A 412 6.66 -28.01 0.90
N LYS A 413 5.85 -26.97 0.68
CA LYS A 413 6.26 -25.76 -0.07
C LYS A 413 7.03 -24.76 0.80
N ASN A 414 6.88 -24.84 2.12
CA ASN A 414 7.62 -23.99 3.07
C ASN A 414 8.84 -24.73 3.60
N GLN A 415 10.04 -24.34 3.13
CA GLN A 415 11.32 -24.93 3.56
C GLN A 415 11.60 -24.73 5.07
N ILE A 416 10.88 -23.82 5.73
CA ILE A 416 11.00 -23.53 7.17
C ILE A 416 10.03 -24.32 8.05
N SER A 417 9.20 -25.21 7.51
CA SER A 417 8.14 -25.92 8.25
C SER A 417 8.63 -26.84 9.37
N GLY A 418 9.94 -27.15 9.40
CA GLY A 418 10.59 -27.83 10.51
C GLY A 418 10.91 -26.94 11.70
N PHE A 419 11.00 -25.61 11.53
CA PHE A 419 11.55 -24.70 12.55
C PHE A 419 10.46 -24.04 13.41
N GLU A 420 10.85 -23.64 14.63
CA GLU A 420 10.01 -22.92 15.60
C GLU A 420 9.35 -21.67 14.98
N GLY A 421 10.11 -20.93 14.17
CA GLY A 421 9.62 -19.72 13.49
C GLY A 421 8.44 -19.94 12.55
N TYR A 422 8.28 -21.14 11.96
CA TYR A 422 7.11 -21.45 11.14
C TYR A 422 5.83 -21.49 11.98
N TYR A 423 5.84 -22.25 13.07
CA TYR A 423 4.68 -22.38 13.95
C TYR A 423 4.34 -21.05 14.62
N ALA A 424 5.35 -20.32 15.11
CA ALA A 424 5.18 -18.99 15.68
C ALA A 424 4.48 -18.04 14.68
N SER A 425 4.90 -18.08 13.42
CA SER A 425 4.35 -17.23 12.36
C SER A 425 2.92 -17.64 11.93
N VAL A 426 2.57 -18.93 12.01
CA VAL A 426 1.20 -19.41 11.81
C VAL A 426 0.28 -18.91 12.94
N VAL A 427 0.74 -19.01 14.19
CA VAL A 427 0.00 -18.49 15.36
C VAL A 427 -0.12 -16.96 15.31
N TYR A 428 0.93 -16.25 14.89
CA TYR A 428 0.87 -14.81 14.61
C TYR A 428 -0.24 -14.51 13.60
N THR A 429 -0.25 -15.22 12.47
CA THR A 429 -1.23 -15.01 11.39
C THR A 429 -2.66 -15.20 11.90
N TYR A 430 -2.85 -16.24 12.72
CA TYR A 430 -4.13 -16.53 13.35
C TYR A 430 -4.61 -15.35 14.22
N PHE A 431 -3.81 -14.88 15.18
CA PHE A 431 -4.22 -13.79 16.07
C PHE A 431 -4.31 -12.42 15.37
N ALA A 432 -3.42 -12.14 14.41
CA ALA A 432 -3.45 -10.92 13.64
C ALA A 432 -4.72 -10.84 12.76
N SER A 433 -5.20 -11.98 12.24
CA SER A 433 -6.48 -12.06 11.50
C SER A 433 -7.72 -11.73 12.35
N LEU A 434 -7.59 -11.86 13.68
CA LEU A 434 -8.60 -11.46 14.66
C LEU A 434 -8.43 -10.01 15.09
N GLY A 435 -7.53 -9.23 14.47
CA GLY A 435 -7.34 -7.82 14.75
C GLY A 435 -6.88 -7.52 16.18
N TYR A 436 -6.23 -8.47 16.85
CA TYR A 436 -5.52 -8.21 18.12
C TYR A 436 -4.20 -7.50 17.86
N GLU A 437 -3.65 -6.83 18.87
CA GLU A 437 -2.26 -6.39 18.85
C GLU A 437 -1.38 -7.62 19.10
N VAL A 438 -0.50 -7.94 18.16
CA VAL A 438 0.36 -9.11 18.20
C VAL A 438 1.79 -8.63 18.01
N ILE A 439 2.66 -8.94 18.96
CA ILE A 439 4.06 -8.51 18.99
C ILE A 439 4.93 -9.77 18.84
N PRO A 440 5.46 -10.05 17.65
CA PRO A 440 6.44 -11.12 17.45
C PRO A 440 7.80 -10.71 18.03
N GLU A 441 8.59 -11.67 18.49
CA GLU A 441 9.96 -11.44 19.01
C GLU A 441 10.00 -10.32 20.06
N ASP A 442 9.00 -10.32 20.95
CA ASP A 442 8.75 -9.23 21.87
C ASP A 442 9.89 -9.09 22.89
N THR A 443 10.66 -8.01 22.73
CA THR A 443 11.94 -7.86 23.41
C THR A 443 11.76 -7.46 24.87
N THR A 444 12.54 -8.10 25.74
CA THR A 444 12.63 -7.81 27.17
C THR A 444 14.10 -7.59 27.57
N ASN A 445 14.35 -7.14 28.80
CA ASN A 445 15.70 -7.01 29.33
C ASN A 445 16.41 -8.35 29.58
N LYS A 446 15.69 -9.50 29.54
CA LYS A 446 16.21 -10.82 29.87
C LYS A 446 16.17 -11.83 28.71
N GLY A 447 15.66 -11.42 27.55
CA GLY A 447 15.47 -12.26 26.37
C GLY A 447 14.40 -11.71 25.44
N ARG A 448 13.90 -12.55 24.54
CA ARG A 448 12.79 -12.23 23.63
C ARG A 448 11.70 -13.27 23.84
N ILE A 449 10.46 -12.81 23.93
CA ILE A 449 9.27 -13.64 23.93
C ILE A 449 8.94 -13.94 22.46
N ASP A 450 8.63 -15.18 22.12
CA ASP A 450 8.34 -15.52 20.72
C ASP A 450 7.12 -14.75 20.19
N LEU A 451 6.04 -14.69 20.99
CA LEU A 451 4.84 -13.97 20.62
C LEU A 451 4.08 -13.44 21.84
N THR A 452 3.73 -12.15 21.83
CA THR A 452 2.78 -11.59 22.78
C THR A 452 1.50 -11.14 22.07
N VAL A 453 0.34 -11.48 22.62
CA VAL A 453 -0.97 -11.04 22.13
C VAL A 453 -1.68 -10.23 23.21
N LYS A 454 -2.02 -8.97 22.90
CA LYS A 454 -2.79 -8.12 23.80
C LYS A 454 -4.27 -8.18 23.44
N THR A 455 -5.08 -8.58 24.42
CA THR A 455 -6.54 -8.60 24.34
C THR A 455 -7.14 -7.53 25.26
N ARG A 456 -8.46 -7.41 25.31
CA ARG A 456 -9.11 -6.46 26.23
C ARG A 456 -8.98 -6.95 27.68
N SER A 457 -9.14 -8.25 27.90
CA SER A 457 -9.15 -8.91 29.21
C SER A 457 -7.76 -9.32 29.73
N GLY A 458 -6.78 -9.53 28.85
CA GLY A 458 -5.50 -10.12 29.24
C GLY A 458 -4.33 -9.90 28.27
N ILE A 459 -3.14 -10.21 28.77
CA ILE A 459 -1.89 -10.29 28.01
C ILE A 459 -1.51 -11.76 27.89
N TRP A 460 -1.37 -12.26 26.68
CA TRP A 460 -1.03 -13.65 26.39
C TRP A 460 0.41 -13.73 25.90
N ILE A 461 1.27 -14.41 26.65
CA ILE A 461 2.68 -14.62 26.36
C ILE A 461 2.83 -16.06 25.88
N PHE A 462 3.25 -16.24 24.63
CA PHE A 462 3.48 -17.56 24.04
C PHE A 462 4.98 -17.82 23.89
N GLU A 463 5.37 -19.03 24.22
CA GLU A 463 6.69 -19.59 23.94
C GLU A 463 6.50 -20.93 23.23
N PHE A 464 7.18 -21.11 22.10
CA PHE A 464 7.06 -22.29 21.26
C PHE A 464 8.32 -23.15 21.39
N LYS A 465 8.20 -24.46 21.20
CA LYS A 465 9.34 -25.37 21.02
C LYS A 465 8.97 -26.43 19.98
N VAL A 466 9.96 -27.03 19.35
CA VAL A 466 9.74 -28.05 18.31
C VAL A 466 10.53 -29.32 18.64
N MET A 467 9.88 -30.48 18.55
CA MET A 467 10.53 -31.78 18.75
C MET A 467 11.59 -32.07 17.68
N GLY A 468 12.63 -32.82 18.06
CA GLY A 468 13.68 -33.30 17.16
C GLY A 468 14.76 -32.28 16.80
N ILE A 469 14.52 -30.99 17.03
CA ILE A 469 15.50 -29.91 16.78
C ILE A 469 16.23 -29.57 18.08
N ASP A 470 17.54 -29.78 18.09
CA ASP A 470 18.51 -29.32 19.11
C ASP A 470 18.18 -29.73 20.57
N GLY A 471 17.32 -30.74 20.77
CA GLY A 471 16.77 -31.11 22.08
C GLY A 471 15.85 -30.03 22.69
N SER A 472 15.44 -29.03 21.92
CA SER A 472 14.61 -27.90 22.37
C SER A 472 13.21 -28.35 22.79
N GLY A 473 12.59 -29.28 22.07
CA GLY A 473 11.28 -29.85 22.40
C GLY A 473 11.24 -30.71 23.67
N GLU A 474 12.38 -31.04 24.28
CA GLU A 474 12.45 -31.71 25.58
C GLU A 474 12.38 -30.71 26.75
N LYS A 475 12.63 -29.42 26.49
CA LYS A 475 12.58 -28.36 27.49
C LYS A 475 11.15 -27.81 27.61
N SER A 476 10.75 -27.46 28.83
CA SER A 476 9.46 -26.80 29.08
C SER A 476 9.51 -25.34 28.59
N PRO A 477 8.67 -24.93 27.61
CA PRO A 477 8.57 -23.54 27.21
C PRO A 477 8.04 -22.65 28.36
N LEU A 478 7.14 -23.17 29.20
CA LEU A 478 6.62 -22.43 30.35
C LEU A 478 7.71 -22.14 31.39
N ALA A 479 8.63 -23.09 31.61
CA ALA A 479 9.80 -22.86 32.47
C ALA A 479 10.66 -21.71 31.93
N GLN A 480 10.88 -21.63 30.62
CA GLN A 480 11.61 -20.51 30.00
C GLN A 480 10.92 -19.17 30.27
N ILE A 481 9.59 -19.07 30.07
CA ILE A 481 8.82 -17.85 30.36
C ILE A 481 9.04 -17.40 31.81
N ARG A 482 8.98 -18.34 32.75
CA ARG A 482 9.09 -18.08 34.19
C ARG A 482 10.52 -17.73 34.62
N ASP A 483 11.52 -18.45 34.14
CA ASP A 483 12.94 -18.22 34.46
C ASP A 483 13.42 -16.87 33.94
N ARG A 484 12.99 -16.50 32.73
CA ARG A 484 13.27 -15.20 32.13
C ARG A 484 12.40 -14.08 32.69
N LYS A 485 11.36 -14.42 33.46
CA LYS A 485 10.41 -13.49 34.08
C LYS A 485 9.74 -12.54 33.09
N TYR A 486 9.36 -13.05 31.92
CA TYR A 486 8.81 -12.24 30.84
C TYR A 486 7.54 -11.45 31.24
N ALA A 487 6.71 -12.01 32.11
CA ALA A 487 5.53 -11.33 32.65
C ALA A 487 5.84 -9.99 33.36
N GLU A 488 7.06 -9.77 33.89
CA GLU A 488 7.44 -8.52 34.57
C GLU A 488 7.29 -7.29 33.66
N LYS A 489 7.44 -7.46 32.33
CA LYS A 489 7.24 -6.39 31.34
C LYS A 489 5.85 -5.77 31.40
N TYR A 490 4.84 -6.56 31.75
CA TYR A 490 3.42 -6.18 31.68
C TYR A 490 2.79 -5.93 33.04
N ALA A 491 3.57 -5.95 34.13
CA ALA A 491 3.07 -5.83 35.50
C ALA A 491 2.24 -4.56 35.76
N CYS A 492 2.50 -3.47 35.02
CA CYS A 492 1.77 -2.21 35.16
C CYS A 492 0.48 -2.14 34.33
N GLU A 493 0.19 -3.10 33.45
CA GLU A 493 -0.99 -3.05 32.55
C GLU A 493 -2.31 -3.45 33.25
N SER A 494 -2.29 -3.86 34.52
CA SER A 494 -3.48 -4.24 35.32
C SER A 494 -4.41 -5.23 34.60
N LYS A 495 -3.80 -6.18 33.88
CA LYS A 495 -4.47 -7.23 33.10
C LYS A 495 -3.93 -8.58 33.54
N LYS A 496 -4.79 -9.60 33.49
CA LYS A 496 -4.35 -10.99 33.69
C LYS A 496 -3.29 -11.36 32.65
N ILE A 497 -2.25 -12.06 33.10
CA ILE A 497 -1.19 -12.54 32.21
C ILE A 497 -1.32 -14.06 32.06
N TYR A 498 -1.54 -14.50 30.83
CA TYR A 498 -1.62 -15.89 30.43
C TYR A 498 -0.28 -16.31 29.82
N GLU A 499 0.46 -17.17 30.50
CA GLU A 499 1.73 -17.75 30.05
C GLU A 499 1.44 -19.10 29.38
N ILE A 500 1.61 -19.20 28.06
CA ILE A 500 1.28 -20.39 27.27
C ILE A 500 2.57 -20.95 26.65
N GLY A 501 2.93 -22.18 27.03
CA GLY A 501 3.99 -22.94 26.39
C GLY A 501 3.42 -23.96 25.42
N ILE A 502 3.91 -24.00 24.18
CA ILE A 502 3.45 -24.95 23.16
C ILE A 502 4.64 -25.72 22.60
N VAL A 503 4.56 -27.05 22.62
CA VAL A 503 5.53 -27.92 21.94
C VAL A 503 4.87 -28.52 20.71
N PHE A 504 5.45 -28.29 19.54
CA PHE A 504 5.01 -28.87 18.27
C PHE A 504 5.80 -30.12 17.90
N ASN A 505 5.14 -31.05 17.23
CA ASN A 505 5.75 -32.23 16.66
C ASN A 505 5.70 -32.13 15.13
N PRO A 506 6.87 -31.99 14.45
CA PRO A 506 6.94 -31.88 12.99
C PRO A 506 6.41 -33.09 12.22
N GLU A 507 6.44 -34.27 12.83
CA GLU A 507 5.95 -35.51 12.20
C GLU A 507 4.43 -35.53 12.16
N THR A 508 3.78 -35.21 13.28
CA THR A 508 2.31 -35.12 13.38
C THR A 508 1.77 -33.78 12.87
N ARG A 509 2.65 -32.78 12.72
CA ARG A 509 2.34 -31.40 12.31
C ARG A 509 1.32 -30.73 13.21
N ASN A 510 1.36 -31.05 14.49
CA ASN A 510 0.41 -30.58 15.48
C ASN A 510 1.07 -30.37 16.84
N ILE A 511 0.27 -29.92 17.81
CA ILE A 511 0.66 -29.68 19.19
C ILE A 511 0.82 -31.03 19.91
N GLU A 512 2.02 -31.28 20.42
CA GLU A 512 2.35 -32.43 21.27
C GLU A 512 2.06 -32.10 22.74
N ARG A 513 2.41 -30.88 23.18
CA ARG A 513 2.30 -30.47 24.58
C ARG A 513 1.81 -29.04 24.69
N TRP A 514 0.95 -28.82 25.68
CA TRP A 514 0.39 -27.52 26.02
C TRP A 514 0.57 -27.25 27.51
N GLU A 515 1.28 -26.19 27.86
CA GLU A 515 1.63 -25.79 29.22
C GLU A 515 1.02 -24.43 29.54
N VAL A 516 0.46 -24.27 30.74
CA VAL A 516 -0.27 -23.05 31.13
C VAL A 516 0.22 -22.52 32.48
N GLY A 517 0.44 -21.21 32.54
CA GLY A 517 0.54 -20.42 33.75
C GLY A 517 -0.42 -19.22 33.66
N VAL A 518 -1.03 -18.85 34.77
CA VAL A 518 -1.84 -17.63 34.86
C VAL A 518 -1.34 -16.80 36.03
N LYS A 519 -1.12 -15.51 35.81
CA LYS A 519 -0.80 -14.52 36.84
C LYS A 519 -1.92 -13.49 36.89
N GLU A 520 -2.33 -13.18 38.12
CA GLU A 520 -3.35 -12.17 38.40
C GLU A 520 -2.77 -10.75 38.43
#